data_AF-A0A928H378-F1
#
_entry.id   AF-A0A928H378-F1
#
_cell.length_a   1.000
_cell.length_b   1.000
_cell.length_c   1.000
_cell.angle_alpha   90.00
_cell.angle_beta   90.00
_cell.angle_gamma   90.00
#
_symmetry.space_group_name_H-M   'P 1'
#
loop_
_entity.id
_entity.type
_entity.pdbx_description
1 polymer ?
#
loop_
_entity_poly.entity_id
_entity_poly.type
_entity_poly.pdbx_seq_one_letter_code
_entity_poly.pdbx_strand_id
1 'polypeptide(L)'
;MLKKRIEYLIAISSSLILLEIGLFSALTWYWSGFKWSPLGYETCGMEFIIVVLFTYPAFFIGLLIRFGLIFRWKFPHYVWYSPLLLCGIASCAFEKSFEMGIFCIISMLVLLITDFCGIKKTIRKTHLKQL
;
A
#
# COMPACT_ATOMS: atom_id res chain seq x y z
N MET A 1 -24.50 14.33 5.79
CA MET A 1 -24.00 12.93 5.86
C MET A 1 -23.20 12.52 4.63
N LEU A 2 -23.66 12.84 3.40
CA LEU A 2 -22.94 12.51 2.14
C LEU A 2 -21.49 13.04 2.10
N LYS A 3 -21.27 14.30 2.50
CA LYS A 3 -19.94 14.94 2.53
C LYS A 3 -18.90 14.16 3.35
N LYS A 4 -19.26 13.69 4.55
CA LYS A 4 -18.38 12.87 5.41
C LYS A 4 -18.05 11.49 4.83
N ARG A 5 -18.96 10.92 4.03
CA ARG A 5 -18.77 9.63 3.34
C ARG A 5 -17.83 9.78 2.14
N ILE A 6 -17.95 10.89 1.41
CA ILE A 6 -17.05 11.24 0.29
C ILE A 6 -15.64 11.51 0.82
N GLU A 7 -15.48 12.31 1.88
CA GLU A 7 -14.18 12.57 2.52
C GLU A 7 -13.48 11.26 2.93
N TYR A 8 -14.23 10.34 3.53
CA TYR A 8 -13.72 9.03 3.94
C TYR A 8 -13.28 8.16 2.74
N LEU A 9 -14.08 8.11 1.67
CA LEU A 9 -13.74 7.36 0.46
C LEU A 9 -12.50 7.94 -0.23
N ILE A 10 -12.38 9.27 -0.28
CA ILE A 10 -11.21 9.94 -0.85
C ILE A 10 -9.95 9.58 -0.04
N ALA A 11 -10.03 9.63 1.30
CA ALA A 11 -8.89 9.35 2.16
C ALA A 11 -8.43 7.88 2.09
N ILE A 12 -9.36 6.92 2.00
CA ILE A 12 -8.97 5.51 1.87
C ILE A 12 -8.40 5.21 0.48
N SER A 13 -9.01 5.76 -0.58
CA SER A 13 -8.50 5.62 -1.94
C SER A 13 -7.13 6.26 -2.10
N SER A 14 -6.89 7.43 -1.51
CA SER A 14 -5.57 8.08 -1.57
C SER A 14 -4.50 7.28 -0.83
N SER A 15 -4.82 6.71 0.34
CA SER A 15 -3.93 5.80 1.05
C SER A 15 -3.61 4.57 0.21
N LEU A 16 -4.61 3.94 -0.40
CA LEU A 16 -4.43 2.75 -1.23
C LEU A 16 -3.53 3.05 -2.44
N ILE A 17 -3.79 4.15 -3.16
CA ILE A 17 -2.96 4.56 -4.30
C ILE A 17 -1.50 4.76 -3.89
N LEU A 18 -1.25 5.40 -2.75
CA LEU A 18 0.12 5.61 -2.25
C LEU A 18 0.84 4.28 -1.94
N LEU A 19 0.14 3.34 -1.30
CA LEU A 19 0.72 2.02 -1.01
C LEU A 19 0.98 1.21 -2.27
N GLU A 20 0.06 1.24 -3.24
CA GLU A 20 0.23 0.57 -4.53
C GLU A 20 1.42 1.15 -5.31
N ILE A 21 1.59 2.48 -5.32
CA ILE A 21 2.75 3.13 -5.93
C ILE A 21 4.04 2.65 -5.26
N GLY A 22 4.10 2.67 -3.92
CA GLY A 22 5.29 2.22 -3.20
C GLY A 22 5.65 0.76 -3.48
N LEU A 23 4.64 -0.12 -3.56
CA LEU A 23 4.81 -1.54 -3.91
C LEU A 23 5.23 -1.75 -5.36
N PHE A 24 4.64 -0.99 -6.29
CA PHE A 24 5.01 -1.07 -7.70
C PHE A 24 6.46 -0.62 -7.90
N SER A 25 6.87 0.47 -7.26
CA SER A 25 8.27 0.91 -7.26
C SER A 25 9.21 -0.16 -6.67
N ALA A 26 8.84 -0.80 -5.57
CA ALA A 26 9.61 -1.90 -5.00
C ALA A 26 9.70 -3.11 -5.95
N LEU A 27 8.58 -3.48 -6.59
CA LEU A 27 8.52 -4.56 -7.58
C LEU A 27 9.45 -4.29 -8.77
N THR A 28 9.42 -3.06 -9.31
CA THR A 28 10.33 -2.67 -10.40
C THR A 28 11.79 -2.82 -9.99
N TRP A 29 12.14 -2.47 -8.75
CA TRP A 29 13.50 -2.62 -8.23
C TRP A 29 13.91 -4.08 -8.07
N TYR A 30 13.07 -4.92 -7.45
CA TYR A 30 13.36 -6.34 -7.26
C TYR A 30 13.58 -7.05 -8.59
N TRP A 31 12.76 -6.76 -9.59
CA TRP A 31 12.85 -7.41 -10.89
C TRP A 31 13.88 -6.77 -11.83
N SER A 32 14.33 -5.54 -11.58
CA SER A 32 15.36 -4.91 -12.41
C SER A 32 16.71 -5.62 -12.39
N GLY A 33 16.92 -6.54 -11.44
CA GLY A 33 18.10 -7.41 -11.37
C GLY A 33 18.12 -8.54 -12.41
N PHE A 34 17.02 -8.77 -13.13
CA PHE A 34 16.89 -9.86 -14.09
C PHE A 34 16.86 -9.32 -15.53
N LYS A 35 17.76 -9.79 -16.39
CA LYS A 35 17.85 -9.34 -17.80
C LYS A 35 16.56 -9.55 -18.59
N TRP A 36 15.77 -10.55 -18.22
CA TRP A 36 14.50 -10.90 -18.87
C TRP A 36 13.30 -10.15 -18.27
N SER A 37 13.52 -9.30 -17.26
CA SER A 37 12.44 -8.58 -16.58
C SER A 37 11.64 -7.70 -17.55
N PRO A 38 10.30 -7.81 -17.55
CA PRO A 38 9.45 -6.94 -18.38
C PRO A 38 9.50 -5.47 -17.95
N LEU A 39 10.02 -5.19 -16.74
CA LEU A 39 10.14 -3.84 -16.17
C LEU A 39 11.48 -3.18 -16.49
N GLY A 40 12.32 -3.86 -17.29
CA GLY A 40 13.65 -3.39 -17.68
C GLY A 40 14.75 -3.92 -16.76
N TYR A 41 15.97 -3.98 -17.31
CA TYR A 41 17.18 -4.34 -16.57
C TYR A 41 17.93 -3.08 -16.17
N GLU A 42 18.21 -2.94 -14.89
CA GLU A 42 18.96 -1.80 -14.37
C GLU A 42 20.44 -2.17 -14.24
N THR A 43 21.30 -1.32 -14.81
CA THR A 43 22.74 -1.55 -14.88
C THR A 43 23.53 -0.89 -13.73
N CYS A 44 22.95 0.04 -12.96
CA CYS A 44 23.63 0.76 -11.88
C CYS A 44 22.66 1.34 -10.82
N GLY A 45 23.13 1.43 -9.56
CA GLY A 45 22.32 1.52 -8.35
C GLY A 45 21.45 2.76 -8.14
N MET A 46 20.17 2.69 -8.54
CA MET A 46 19.10 3.61 -8.12
C MET A 46 18.36 3.16 -6.86
N GLU A 47 18.91 2.21 -6.11
CA GLU A 47 18.27 1.63 -4.91
C GLU A 47 17.84 2.69 -3.92
N PHE A 48 18.74 3.61 -3.58
CA PHE A 48 18.49 4.66 -2.62
C PHE A 48 17.33 5.55 -3.07
N ILE A 49 17.25 5.84 -4.37
CA ILE A 49 16.18 6.68 -4.92
C ILE A 49 14.85 5.92 -4.83
N ILE A 50 14.80 4.69 -5.34
CA ILE A 50 13.55 3.94 -5.44
C ILE A 50 13.04 3.53 -4.06
N VAL A 51 13.90 2.97 -3.21
CA VAL A 51 13.51 2.42 -1.92
C VAL A 51 13.38 3.51 -0.85
N VAL A 52 14.42 4.34 -0.68
CA VAL A 52 14.49 5.31 0.43
C VAL A 52 13.74 6.60 0.11
N LEU A 53 13.78 7.10 -1.13
CA LEU A 53 13.13 8.37 -1.49
C LEU A 53 11.71 8.21 -2.03
N PHE A 54 11.34 7.05 -2.57
CA PHE A 54 9.98 6.83 -3.11
C PHE A 54 9.16 5.83 -2.29
N THR A 55 9.60 4.58 -2.16
CA THR A 55 8.81 3.52 -1.52
C THR A 55 8.55 3.79 -0.04
N TYR A 56 9.57 4.13 0.76
CA TYR A 56 9.40 4.41 2.19
C TYR A 56 8.52 5.64 2.46
N PRO A 57 8.72 6.80 1.81
CA PRO A 57 7.84 7.94 2.00
C PRO A 57 6.40 7.64 1.58
N ALA A 58 6.18 6.89 0.50
CA ALA A 58 4.84 6.48 0.09
C ALA A 58 4.14 5.63 1.17
N PHE A 59 4.86 4.65 1.75
CA PHE A 59 4.33 3.84 2.86
C PHE A 59 4.12 4.64 4.14
N PHE A 60 5.03 5.56 4.47
CA PHE A 60 4.92 6.41 5.64
C PHE A 60 3.72 7.35 5.56
N ILE A 61 3.53 8.02 4.42
CA ILE A 61 2.37 8.88 4.19
C ILE A 61 1.08 8.05 4.18
N GLY A 62 1.10 6.88 3.54
CA GLY A 62 -0.02 5.93 3.57
C GLY A 62 -0.41 5.52 5.00
N LEU A 63 0.58 5.28 5.86
CA LEU A 63 0.37 4.98 7.28
C LEU A 63 -0.27 6.17 8.02
N LEU A 64 0.22 7.39 7.82
CA LEU A 64 -0.33 8.60 8.44
C LEU A 64 -1.80 8.82 8.06
N ILE A 65 -2.16 8.59 6.79
CA ILE A 65 -3.55 8.69 6.33
C ILE A 65 -4.42 7.63 7.01
N ARG A 66 -3.96 6.38 7.09
CA ARG A 66 -4.68 5.29 7.79
C ARG A 66 -4.83 5.58 9.28
N PHE A 67 -3.82 6.18 9.92
CA PHE A 67 -3.91 6.63 11.29
C PHE A 67 -5.03 7.68 11.44
N GLY A 68 -5.05 8.70 10.59
CA GLY A 68 -6.14 9.68 10.56
C GLY A 68 -7.52 9.04 10.37
N LEU A 69 -7.63 8.01 9.54
CA LEU A 69 -8.87 7.25 9.33
C LEU A 69 -9.33 6.51 10.58
N ILE A 70 -8.41 5.96 11.38
CA ILE A 70 -8.72 5.27 12.62
C ILE A 70 -9.23 6.26 13.67
N PHE A 71 -8.51 7.37 13.90
CA PHE A 71 -8.90 8.36 14.92
C PHE A 71 -10.27 8.95 14.64
N ARG A 72 -10.56 9.26 13.37
CA ARG A 72 -11.77 10.00 13.00
C ARG A 72 -12.95 9.10 12.64
N TRP A 73 -12.74 7.87 12.14
CA TRP A 73 -13.81 6.98 11.66
C TRP A 73 -13.82 5.56 12.24
N LYS A 74 -12.99 5.23 13.24
CA LYS A 74 -12.93 3.89 13.89
C LYS A 74 -12.79 2.75 12.88
N PHE A 75 -11.90 2.94 11.91
CA PHE A 75 -11.64 1.97 10.85
C PHE A 75 -11.05 0.66 11.43
N PRO A 76 -11.27 -0.53 10.81
CA PRO A 76 -10.86 -1.80 11.40
C PRO A 76 -9.35 -1.86 11.66
N HIS A 77 -8.98 -2.19 12.90
CA HIS A 77 -7.58 -2.20 13.36
C HIS A 77 -6.67 -3.15 12.59
N TYR A 78 -7.17 -4.22 11.98
CA TYR A 78 -6.33 -5.14 11.19
C TYR A 78 -5.77 -4.50 9.91
N VAL A 79 -6.45 -3.48 9.37
CA VAL A 79 -6.03 -2.74 8.16
C VAL A 79 -4.90 -1.74 8.46
N TRP A 80 -4.61 -1.51 9.75
CA TRP A 80 -3.55 -0.63 10.23
C TRP A 80 -2.15 -1.22 10.09
N TYR A 81 -2.02 -2.53 10.27
CA TYR A 81 -0.70 -3.19 10.24
C TYR A 81 -0.15 -3.32 8.82
N SER A 82 -0.97 -3.07 7.80
CA SER A 82 -0.56 -3.29 6.42
C SER A 82 0.62 -2.41 6.01
N PRO A 83 0.68 -1.09 6.25
CA PRO A 83 1.84 -0.29 5.84
C PRO A 83 3.11 -0.62 6.63
N LEU A 84 2.99 -1.07 7.88
CA LEU A 84 4.14 -1.50 8.70
C LEU A 84 4.75 -2.80 8.17
N LEU A 85 3.90 -3.77 7.80
CA LEU A 85 4.33 -4.98 7.10
C LEU A 85 5.02 -4.63 5.77
N LEU A 86 4.46 -3.69 5.01
CA LEU A 86 5.03 -3.24 3.74
C LEU A 86 6.39 -2.54 3.90
N CYS A 87 6.58 -1.72 4.94
CA CYS A 87 7.89 -1.17 5.27
C CYS A 87 8.91 -2.27 5.56
N GLY A 88 8.50 -3.35 6.24
CA GLY A 88 9.34 -4.54 6.44
C GLY A 88 9.74 -5.20 5.11
N ILE A 89 8.81 -5.34 4.18
CA ILE A 89 9.10 -5.88 2.84
C ILE A 89 10.08 -4.99 2.09
N ALA A 90 9.88 -3.66 2.12
CA ALA A 90 10.80 -2.73 1.47
C ALA A 90 12.14 -2.60 2.21
N SER A 91 12.25 -3.01 3.48
CA SER A 91 13.54 -3.13 4.19
C SER A 91 14.35 -4.34 3.78
N CYS A 92 13.74 -5.33 3.13
CA CYS A 92 14.46 -6.39 2.45
C CYS A 92 14.85 -6.03 1.01
N ALA A 93 14.57 -4.79 0.56
CA ALA A 93 14.85 -4.37 -0.81
C ALA A 93 16.33 -4.19 -1.13
N PHE A 94 17.22 -4.29 -0.12
CA PHE A 94 18.67 -4.27 -0.32
C PHE A 94 19.19 -5.47 -1.11
N GLU A 95 18.40 -6.55 -1.22
CA GLU A 95 18.75 -7.71 -2.03
C GLU A 95 17.73 -7.91 -3.15
N LYS A 96 18.19 -7.81 -4.41
CA LYS A 96 17.34 -8.10 -5.58
C LYS A 96 17.01 -9.59 -5.60
N SER A 97 15.74 -9.93 -5.40
CA SER A 97 15.25 -11.31 -5.39
C SER A 97 13.96 -11.45 -6.18
N PHE A 98 13.87 -12.51 -6.98
CA PHE A 98 12.66 -12.85 -7.72
C PHE A 98 11.50 -13.18 -6.78
N GLU A 99 11.80 -13.87 -5.67
CA GLU A 99 10.82 -14.25 -4.64
C GLU A 99 10.19 -13.02 -3.99
N MET A 100 11.00 -11.99 -3.71
CA MET A 100 10.50 -10.73 -3.12
C MET A 100 9.63 -9.95 -4.09
N GLY A 101 9.92 -10.00 -5.40
CA GLY A 101 9.02 -9.44 -6.40
C GLY A 101 7.67 -10.18 -6.49
N ILE A 102 7.66 -11.52 -6.41
CA ILE A 102 6.40 -12.28 -6.29
C ILE A 102 5.64 -11.87 -5.02
N PHE A 103 6.35 -11.73 -3.90
CA PHE A 103 5.75 -11.31 -2.63
C PHE A 103 5.13 -9.90 -2.70
N CYS A 104 5.77 -8.96 -3.41
CA CYS A 104 5.20 -7.65 -3.70
C CYS A 104 3.88 -7.75 -4.46
N ILE A 105 3.81 -8.57 -5.52
CA ILE A 105 2.57 -8.77 -6.30
C ILE A 105 1.46 -9.35 -5.43
N ILE A 106 1.78 -10.37 -4.63
CA ILE A 106 0.81 -10.97 -3.71
C ILE A 106 0.32 -9.91 -2.71
N SER A 107 1.23 -9.08 -2.18
CA SER A 107 0.91 -8.02 -1.23
C SER A 107 -0.02 -6.95 -1.83
N MET A 108 0.21 -6.54 -3.08
CA MET A 108 -0.69 -5.63 -3.82
C MET A 108 -2.11 -6.20 -3.90
N LEU A 109 -2.24 -7.46 -4.31
CA LEU A 109 -3.54 -8.14 -4.40
C LEU A 109 -4.25 -8.24 -3.04
N VAL A 110 -3.51 -8.63 -2.00
CA VAL A 110 -4.06 -8.77 -0.64
C VAL A 110 -4.51 -7.41 -0.08
N LEU A 111 -3.75 -6.34 -0.31
CA LEU A 111 -4.14 -4.98 0.10
C LEU A 111 -5.44 -4.53 -0.56
N LEU A 112 -5.53 -4.68 -1.89
CA LEU A 112 -6.74 -4.35 -2.64
C LEU A 112 -7.96 -5.10 -2.10
N ILE A 113 -7.83 -6.41 -1.87
CA ILE A 113 -8.92 -7.24 -1.35
C ILE A 113 -9.31 -6.80 0.07
N THR A 114 -8.33 -6.64 0.96
CA THR A 114 -8.58 -6.30 2.37
C THR A 114 -9.22 -4.92 2.53
N ASP A 115 -8.76 -3.92 1.78
CA ASP A 115 -9.34 -2.58 1.78
C ASP A 115 -10.75 -2.57 1.15
N PHE A 116 -10.97 -3.28 0.04
CA PHE A 116 -12.30 -3.40 -0.57
C PHE A 116 -13.30 -4.05 0.40
N CYS A 117 -12.89 -5.13 1.09
CA CYS A 117 -13.67 -5.75 2.15
C CYS A 117 -13.94 -4.79 3.31
N GLY A 118 -12.94 -3.99 3.72
CA GLY A 118 -13.05 -2.96 4.76
C GLY A 118 -14.07 -1.88 4.41
N ILE A 119 -14.04 -1.38 3.18
CA ILE A 119 -14.98 -0.38 2.66
C ILE A 119 -16.40 -0.96 2.63
N LYS A 120 -16.59 -2.17 2.07
CA LYS A 120 -17.90 -2.83 2.01
C LYS A 120 -18.52 -3.03 3.39
N LYS A 121 -17.72 -3.46 4.37
CA LYS A 121 -18.16 -3.64 5.78
C LYS A 121 -18.56 -2.31 6.42
N THR A 122 -17.82 -1.22 6.12
CA THR A 122 -18.10 0.12 6.64
C THR A 122 -19.38 0.71 6.05
N ILE A 123 -19.62 0.53 4.75
CA ILE A 123 -20.86 0.96 4.07
C ILE A 123 -22.09 0.24 4.64
N ARG A 124 -22.02 -1.08 4.86
CA ARG A 124 -23.13 -1.84 5.46
C ARG A 124 -23.48 -1.34 6.87
N LYS A 125 -22.48 -1.08 7.71
CA LYS A 125 -22.70 -0.58 9.08
C LYS A 125 -23.30 0.83 9.12
N THR A 126 -22.98 1.69 8.16
CA THR A 126 -23.58 3.03 8.09
C THR A 126 -25.03 2.99 7.61
N HIS A 127 -25.40 2.08 6.71
CA HIS A 127 -26.80 1.86 6.32
C HIS A 127 -27.67 1.31 7.45
N LEU A 128 -27.16 0.35 8.24
CA LEU A 128 -27.90 -0.27 9.36
C LEU A 128 -28.17 0.67 10.54
N LYS A 129 -27.44 1.78 10.68
CA LYS A 129 -27.68 2.79 11.74
C LYS A 129 -28.72 3.85 11.35
N GLN A 130 -29.24 3.79 10.13
CA GLN A 130 -30.26 4.73 9.63
C GLN A 130 -31.68 4.14 9.63
N LEU A 131 -31.80 2.83 9.91
CA LEU A 131 -33.04 2.11 10.23
C LEU A 131 -33.18 2.03 11.75
#